data_AF-A0A3C1US67-F1
#
_entry.id   AF-A0A3C1US67-F1
#
_cell.length_a   1.000
_cell.length_b   1.000
_cell.length_c   1.000
_cell.angle_alpha   90.00
_cell.angle_beta   90.00
_cell.angle_gamma   90.00
#
_symmetry.space_group_name_H-M   'P 1'
#
loop_
_entity.id
_entity.type
_entity.pdbx_description
1 polymer ?
#
loop_
_entity_poly.entity_id
_entity_poly.type
_entity_poly.pdbx_seq_one_letter_code
_entity_poly.pdbx_strand_id
1 'polypeptide(L)'
;MPSCESRAIVKSDRENPSKRICSTVMAYVFSALVAAMADDSRHQSLTAIFDITTQEGGTRLGVKRGQEAPLHQGASEARPSFFAVTSQTWPRRFIPIYQTRRKDGSMKLSRRLTQGRENFVEPLFFALPPGGEPQVGEISGRWSCEATHHDGTIDFLHWEITLVGHTIVGRFDQDTDYRFAWITEGSFHDPLILLNAEYIDAQYQLRGKLSEGFLEGTWRHLEDDDGGTWQAKPVSFNMSVDPLLDTATLFVYEDALSHQQAWQVGDPQAKNGSVLCRVWIPGTRYRHKTDE
;
A
#
# COMPACT_ATOMS: atom_id res chain seq x y z
N MET A 1 -28.97 -79.77 22.47
CA MET A 1 -27.94 -78.71 22.49
C MET A 1 -26.87 -79.06 21.47
N PRO A 2 -26.67 -78.19 20.48
CA PRO A 2 -25.31 -77.71 20.21
C PRO A 2 -25.27 -76.17 20.12
N SER A 3 -24.09 -75.65 20.44
CA SER A 3 -23.74 -74.25 20.67
C SER A 3 -23.73 -73.41 19.39
N CYS A 4 -24.24 -72.19 19.53
CA CYS A 4 -24.19 -71.13 18.54
C CYS A 4 -22.77 -70.54 18.49
N GLU A 5 -22.09 -70.65 17.34
CA GLU A 5 -20.82 -69.95 17.07
C GLU A 5 -21.11 -68.48 16.73
N SER A 6 -20.71 -67.56 17.61
CA SER A 6 -20.71 -66.12 17.34
C SER A 6 -19.51 -65.76 16.46
N ARG A 7 -19.75 -65.49 15.18
CA ARG A 7 -18.79 -64.80 14.31
C ARG A 7 -18.72 -63.32 14.71
N ALA A 8 -17.57 -62.90 15.22
CA ALA A 8 -17.26 -61.48 15.43
C ALA A 8 -17.14 -60.77 14.07
N ILE A 9 -18.02 -59.80 13.81
CA ILE A 9 -17.89 -58.88 12.70
C ILE A 9 -16.87 -57.82 13.11
N VAL A 10 -15.69 -57.84 12.49
CA VAL A 10 -14.74 -56.73 12.54
C VAL A 10 -15.38 -55.55 11.82
N LYS A 11 -15.81 -54.53 12.59
CA LYS A 11 -16.15 -53.23 12.02
C LYS A 11 -14.86 -52.59 11.51
N SER A 12 -14.70 -52.60 10.19
CA SER A 12 -13.76 -51.71 9.50
C SER A 12 -14.25 -50.28 9.71
N ASP A 13 -13.52 -49.52 10.54
CA ASP A 13 -13.66 -48.08 10.63
C ASP A 13 -13.28 -47.47 9.27
N ARG A 14 -14.29 -47.25 8.43
CA ARG A 14 -14.17 -46.34 7.29
C ARG A 14 -14.06 -44.93 7.85
N GLU A 15 -12.83 -44.46 8.01
CA GLU A 15 -12.56 -43.03 8.19
C GLU A 15 -13.31 -42.24 7.11
N ASN A 16 -14.14 -41.31 7.58
CA ASN A 16 -15.05 -40.53 6.77
C ASN A 16 -14.25 -39.60 5.83
N PRO A 17 -14.33 -39.74 4.49
CA PRO A 17 -13.52 -38.98 3.53
C PRO A 17 -13.69 -37.46 3.67
N SER A 18 -14.83 -36.99 4.18
CA SER A 18 -15.10 -35.58 4.46
C SER A 18 -14.16 -34.97 5.52
N LYS A 19 -13.68 -35.74 6.50
CA LYS A 19 -12.73 -35.24 7.51
C LYS A 19 -11.32 -35.06 6.93
N ARG A 20 -10.88 -35.95 6.03
CA ARG A 20 -9.58 -35.82 5.35
C ARG A 20 -9.55 -34.63 4.38
N ILE A 21 -10.64 -34.40 3.66
CA ILE A 21 -10.76 -33.25 2.74
C ILE A 21 -10.71 -31.94 3.54
N CYS A 22 -11.43 -31.85 4.67
CA CYS A 22 -11.38 -30.67 5.55
C CYS A 22 -9.98 -30.42 6.12
N SER A 23 -9.26 -31.46 6.55
CA SER A 23 -7.89 -31.30 7.07
C SER A 23 -6.87 -30.93 5.99
N THR A 24 -7.02 -31.44 4.76
CA THR A 24 -6.11 -31.13 3.66
C THR A 24 -6.37 -29.73 3.11
N VAL A 25 -7.63 -29.32 2.96
CA VAL A 25 -7.99 -27.94 2.57
C VAL A 25 -7.55 -26.94 3.64
N MET A 26 -7.80 -27.22 4.93
CA MET A 26 -7.31 -26.37 6.02
C MET A 26 -5.78 -26.29 6.05
N ALA A 27 -5.06 -27.40 5.77
CA ALA A 27 -3.60 -27.38 5.70
C ALA A 27 -3.06 -26.59 4.49
N TYR A 28 -3.74 -26.63 3.34
CA TYR A 28 -3.41 -25.82 2.17
C TYR A 28 -3.74 -24.34 2.38
N VAL A 29 -4.87 -24.02 3.01
CA VAL A 29 -5.22 -22.64 3.40
C VAL A 29 -4.24 -22.12 4.43
N PHE A 30 -3.88 -22.91 5.45
CA PHE A 30 -2.85 -22.53 6.41
C PHE A 30 -1.48 -22.39 5.76
N SER A 31 -1.12 -23.23 4.79
CA SER A 31 0.16 -23.16 4.09
C SER A 31 0.22 -21.99 3.11
N ALA A 32 -0.89 -21.65 2.45
CA ALA A 32 -1.02 -20.45 1.63
C ALA A 32 -1.04 -19.17 2.48
N LEU A 33 -1.70 -19.20 3.65
CA LEU A 33 -1.70 -18.12 4.64
C LEU A 33 -0.30 -17.95 5.24
N VAL A 34 0.39 -19.03 5.61
CA VAL A 34 1.77 -19.00 6.11
C VAL A 34 2.74 -18.58 5.02
N ALA A 35 2.55 -18.98 3.75
CA ALA A 35 3.35 -18.53 2.63
C ALA A 35 3.11 -17.03 2.32
N ALA A 36 1.86 -16.57 2.36
CA ALA A 36 1.50 -15.15 2.23
C ALA A 36 2.04 -14.31 3.41
N MET A 37 2.08 -14.88 4.62
CA MET A 37 2.70 -14.26 5.79
C MET A 37 4.24 -14.34 5.79
N ALA A 38 4.83 -15.32 5.09
CA ALA A 38 6.28 -15.53 5.03
C ALA A 38 6.96 -14.73 3.91
N ASP A 39 6.29 -14.51 2.77
CA ASP A 39 6.87 -13.83 1.59
C ASP A 39 7.00 -12.30 1.78
N ASP A 40 6.32 -11.72 2.78
CA ASP A 40 6.32 -10.27 3.04
C ASP A 40 7.50 -9.79 3.92
N SER A 41 8.44 -10.69 4.24
CA SER A 41 9.61 -10.40 5.09
C SER A 41 10.87 -9.97 4.31
N ARG A 42 10.73 -9.64 3.02
CA ARG A 42 11.81 -8.94 2.28
C ARG A 42 12.06 -7.62 2.98
N HIS A 43 13.23 -7.45 3.59
CA HIS A 43 13.68 -6.18 4.15
C HIS A 43 13.72 -5.16 3.00
N GLN A 44 12.68 -4.35 2.88
CA GLN A 44 12.65 -3.30 1.88
C GLN A 44 13.55 -2.17 2.36
N SER A 45 14.59 -1.89 1.58
CA SER A 45 15.56 -0.85 1.85
C SER A 45 15.14 0.47 1.19
N LEU A 46 15.67 1.57 1.73
CA LEU A 46 15.54 2.87 1.09
C LEU A 46 16.26 2.88 -0.26
N THR A 47 15.58 3.42 -1.26
CA THR A 47 16.06 3.56 -2.63
C THR A 47 16.38 5.02 -2.91
N ALA A 48 17.53 5.25 -3.55
CA ALA A 48 17.95 6.58 -3.98
C ALA A 48 17.05 7.10 -5.12
N ILE A 49 16.54 8.33 -4.94
CA ILE A 49 15.74 9.06 -5.91
C ILE A 49 16.55 10.23 -6.46
N PHE A 50 16.54 10.39 -7.78
CA PHE A 50 17.30 11.40 -8.50
C PHE A 50 16.39 12.30 -9.31
N ASP A 51 16.78 13.57 -9.44
CA ASP A 51 16.31 14.44 -10.50
C ASP A 51 16.93 14.01 -11.84
N ILE A 52 16.08 13.81 -12.85
CA ILE A 52 16.45 13.36 -14.19
C ILE A 52 15.94 14.40 -15.18
N THR A 53 16.86 14.99 -15.94
CA THR A 53 16.51 15.87 -17.07
C THR A 53 15.85 15.06 -18.17
N THR A 54 14.69 15.50 -18.64
CA THR A 54 13.97 14.88 -19.76
C THR A 54 14.51 15.38 -21.10
N GLN A 55 14.27 14.64 -22.18
CA GLN A 55 14.68 15.04 -23.54
C GLN A 55 14.07 16.38 -23.98
N GLU A 56 12.95 16.77 -23.37
CA GLU A 56 12.24 18.02 -23.63
C GLU A 56 12.75 19.18 -22.74
N GLY A 57 13.83 18.97 -21.98
CA GLY A 57 14.44 19.99 -21.11
C GLY A 57 13.75 20.18 -19.75
N GLY A 58 12.72 19.38 -19.44
CA GLY A 58 12.07 19.37 -18.12
C GLY A 58 12.81 18.50 -17.10
N THR A 59 12.31 18.46 -15.86
CA THR A 59 12.84 17.60 -14.80
C THR A 59 11.77 16.59 -14.37
N ARG A 60 12.21 15.38 -14.02
CA ARG A 60 11.38 14.34 -13.40
C ARG A 60 12.16 13.65 -12.28
N LEU A 61 11.47 13.10 -11.30
CA LEU A 61 12.07 12.17 -10.34
C LEU A 61 12.14 10.76 -10.92
N GLY A 62 13.14 9.99 -10.49
CA GLY A 62 13.25 8.58 -10.83
C GLY A 62 14.30 7.82 -10.04
N VAL A 63 14.18 6.50 -10.09
CA VAL A 63 15.16 5.54 -9.59
C VAL A 63 16.13 5.18 -10.73
N LYS A 64 17.43 5.11 -10.45
CA LYS A 64 18.40 4.47 -11.36
C LYS A 64 18.34 2.96 -11.16
N ARG A 65 17.65 2.21 -12.03
CA ARG A 65 17.70 0.74 -12.01
C ARG A 65 19.01 0.26 -12.65
N GLY A 66 19.61 -0.78 -12.09
CA GLY A 66 20.88 -1.40 -12.52
C GLY A 66 20.86 -2.04 -13.90
N GLN A 67 20.82 -1.22 -14.94
CA GLN A 67 21.54 -1.48 -16.18
C GLN A 67 22.49 -0.33 -16.39
N GLU A 68 23.63 -0.63 -17.01
CA GLU A 68 24.44 0.33 -17.75
C GLU A 68 23.51 1.21 -18.60
N ALA A 69 23.04 2.34 -18.04
CA ALA A 69 22.67 3.45 -18.86
C ALA A 69 23.93 3.74 -19.69
N PRO A 70 23.84 3.89 -21.02
CA PRO A 70 25.00 4.25 -21.80
C PRO A 70 25.65 5.44 -21.10
N LEU A 71 26.95 5.36 -20.83
CA LEU A 71 27.80 6.42 -20.29
C LEU A 71 27.83 7.69 -21.18
N HIS A 72 26.85 7.83 -22.07
CA HIS A 72 26.66 8.91 -23.00
C HIS A 72 25.28 9.53 -22.76
N GLN A 73 25.12 10.15 -21.59
CA GLN A 73 24.41 11.43 -21.37
C GLN A 73 24.41 11.75 -19.86
N GLY A 74 25.53 12.31 -19.39
CA GLY A 74 25.61 13.24 -18.23
C GLY A 74 25.36 12.73 -16.81
N ALA A 75 25.00 11.46 -16.59
CA ALA A 75 24.50 11.01 -15.28
C ALA A 75 25.52 10.28 -14.37
N SER A 76 26.83 10.35 -14.64
CA SER A 76 27.82 9.51 -13.95
C SER A 76 28.23 9.95 -12.53
N GLU A 77 27.78 11.11 -12.01
CA GLU A 77 28.21 11.62 -10.69
C GLU A 77 27.08 12.28 -9.87
N ALA A 78 25.82 12.14 -10.27
CA ALA A 78 24.71 12.86 -9.62
C ALA A 78 24.48 12.34 -8.18
N ARG A 79 24.64 13.21 -7.17
CA ARG A 79 24.18 12.97 -5.80
C ARG A 79 22.66 12.71 -5.81
N PRO A 80 22.15 11.74 -5.03
CA PRO A 80 20.72 11.54 -4.91
C PRO A 80 20.05 12.79 -4.34
N SER A 81 18.87 13.12 -4.87
CA SER A 81 18.05 14.22 -4.35
C SER A 81 17.52 13.88 -2.97
N PHE A 82 17.13 12.62 -2.76
CA PHE A 82 16.73 12.05 -1.47
C PHE A 82 16.64 10.51 -1.57
N PHE A 83 16.25 9.86 -0.48
CA PHE A 83 15.95 8.43 -0.40
C PHE A 83 14.49 8.22 0.00
N ALA A 84 13.86 7.18 -0.53
CA ALA A 84 12.47 6.82 -0.25
C ALA A 84 12.23 5.30 -0.38
N VAL A 85 11.06 4.82 0.04
CA VAL A 85 10.70 3.41 -0.08
C VAL A 85 10.17 3.13 -1.47
N THR A 86 10.60 2.06 -2.11
CA THR A 86 9.96 1.54 -3.33
C THR A 86 9.48 0.13 -3.06
N SER A 87 8.22 -0.13 -3.34
CA SER A 87 7.57 -1.39 -2.99
C SER A 87 6.56 -1.79 -4.06
N GLN A 88 6.21 -3.08 -4.07
CA GLN A 88 5.08 -3.60 -4.85
C GLN A 88 3.76 -3.42 -4.09
N THR A 89 3.82 -3.45 -2.76
CA THR A 89 2.66 -3.34 -1.87
C THR A 89 2.74 -2.06 -1.05
N TRP A 90 1.60 -1.57 -0.55
CA TRP A 90 1.61 -0.30 0.19
C TRP A 90 2.14 -0.49 1.61
N PRO A 91 3.34 0.02 1.94
CA PRO A 91 3.95 -0.24 3.22
C PRO A 91 3.22 0.53 4.32
N ARG A 92 3.02 -0.12 5.46
CA ARG A 92 2.28 0.44 6.59
C ARG A 92 2.94 1.73 7.10
N ARG A 93 2.10 2.76 7.34
CA ARG A 93 2.46 4.13 7.75
C ARG A 93 3.14 4.98 6.68
N PHE A 94 3.21 4.52 5.44
CA PHE A 94 3.72 5.29 4.33
C PHE A 94 2.61 5.69 3.37
N ILE A 95 2.81 6.82 2.70
CA ILE A 95 1.89 7.33 1.68
C ILE A 95 2.48 7.14 0.29
N PRO A 96 1.66 6.77 -0.71
CA PRO A 96 2.10 6.70 -2.09
C PRO A 96 2.36 8.12 -2.64
N ILE A 97 3.43 8.27 -3.38
CA ILE A 97 3.71 9.47 -4.18
C ILE A 97 3.74 9.09 -5.64
N TYR A 98 2.82 9.68 -6.40
CA TYR A 98 2.69 9.48 -7.84
C TYR A 98 3.40 10.58 -8.60
N GLN A 99 3.97 10.22 -9.75
CA GLN A 99 4.44 11.16 -10.75
C GLN A 99 3.63 10.98 -12.04
N THR A 100 2.91 12.02 -12.44
CA THR A 100 2.05 12.01 -13.63
C THR A 100 2.49 13.08 -14.62
N ARG A 101 2.44 12.76 -15.92
CA ARG A 101 2.71 13.73 -16.98
C ARG A 101 1.46 14.55 -17.28
N ARG A 102 1.59 15.87 -17.30
CA ARG A 102 0.55 16.82 -17.70
C ARG A 102 0.45 16.90 -19.22
N LYS A 103 -0.61 17.56 -19.72
CA LYS A 103 -0.85 17.74 -21.16
C LYS A 103 0.26 18.52 -21.87
N ASP A 104 0.89 19.46 -21.17
CA ASP A 104 2.00 20.28 -21.63
C ASP A 104 3.37 19.56 -21.57
N GLY A 105 3.38 18.27 -21.19
CA GLY A 105 4.58 17.47 -21.06
C GLY A 105 5.27 17.56 -19.70
N SER A 106 4.92 18.54 -18.87
CA SER A 106 5.51 18.74 -17.54
C SER A 106 5.09 17.64 -16.55
N MET A 107 5.88 17.45 -15.49
CA MET A 107 5.61 16.43 -14.48
C MET A 107 4.87 17.03 -13.27
N LYS A 108 3.99 16.23 -12.68
CA LYS A 108 3.28 16.54 -11.44
C LYS A 108 3.47 15.43 -10.42
N LEU A 109 3.92 15.80 -9.23
CA LEU A 109 3.90 14.96 -8.04
C LEU A 109 2.59 15.14 -7.26
N SER A 110 2.01 14.04 -6.81
CA SER A 110 0.79 14.07 -5.99
C SER A 110 0.66 12.84 -5.09
N ARG A 111 -0.05 13.02 -3.96
CA ARG A 111 -0.47 11.93 -3.05
C ARG A 111 -1.71 11.17 -3.54
N ARG A 112 -2.39 11.74 -4.54
CA ARG A 112 -3.67 11.27 -5.05
C ARG A 112 -3.66 11.34 -6.57
N LEU A 113 -4.24 10.33 -7.20
CA LEU A 113 -4.54 10.35 -8.63
C LEU A 113 -5.98 10.81 -8.87
N THR A 114 -6.35 10.99 -10.13
CA THR A 114 -7.78 10.99 -10.46
C THR A 114 -8.36 9.66 -10.00
N GLN A 115 -9.52 9.71 -9.36
CA GLN A 115 -10.14 8.59 -8.68
C GLN A 115 -10.21 7.32 -9.54
N GLY A 116 -9.88 6.18 -8.94
CA GLY A 116 -9.94 4.85 -9.57
C GLY A 116 -8.70 4.51 -10.41
N ARG A 117 -7.76 5.45 -10.56
CA ARG A 117 -6.51 5.19 -11.30
C ARG A 117 -5.45 4.48 -10.45
N GLU A 118 -5.66 4.38 -9.15
CA GLU A 118 -4.78 3.69 -8.22
C GLU A 118 -4.59 2.20 -8.59
N ASN A 119 -5.60 1.56 -9.19
CA ASN A 119 -5.49 0.17 -9.70
C ASN A 119 -4.55 0.03 -10.91
N PHE A 120 -4.23 1.12 -11.62
CA PHE A 120 -3.52 1.05 -12.91
C PHE A 120 -2.18 1.77 -12.90
N VAL A 121 -1.86 2.48 -11.84
CA VAL A 121 -0.68 3.33 -11.75
C VAL A 121 0.05 3.02 -10.46
N GLU A 122 1.27 2.52 -10.59
CA GLU A 122 2.13 2.32 -9.43
C GLU A 122 2.68 3.67 -8.91
N PRO A 123 2.76 3.85 -7.58
CA PRO A 123 3.48 4.96 -6.99
C PRO A 123 4.94 4.98 -7.46
N LEU A 124 5.50 6.18 -7.66
CA LEU A 124 6.93 6.32 -7.94
C LEU A 124 7.76 5.86 -6.73
N PHE A 125 7.28 6.23 -5.54
CA PHE A 125 7.84 5.82 -4.25
C PHE A 125 6.77 5.97 -3.15
N PHE A 126 7.09 5.46 -1.97
CA PHE A 126 6.36 5.62 -0.73
C PHE A 126 7.16 6.48 0.24
N ALA A 127 6.48 7.39 0.92
CA ALA A 127 7.08 8.42 1.74
C ALA A 127 6.43 8.49 3.12
N LEU A 128 7.11 9.13 4.06
CA LEU A 128 6.51 9.43 5.36
C LEU A 128 5.40 10.48 5.17
N PRO A 129 4.27 10.39 5.90
CA PRO A 129 3.23 11.42 5.87
C PRO A 129 3.78 12.79 6.26
N PRO A 130 3.17 13.90 5.81
CA PRO A 130 3.46 15.24 6.33
C PRO A 130 3.48 15.28 7.86
N GLY A 131 4.40 16.04 8.45
CA GLY A 131 4.55 16.10 9.91
C GLY A 131 3.31 16.60 10.66
N GLY A 132 2.48 17.43 10.02
CA GLY A 132 1.23 17.95 10.56
C GLY A 132 0.01 17.05 10.35
N GLU A 133 0.17 15.85 9.76
CA GLU A 133 -0.94 14.95 9.43
C GLU A 133 -0.73 13.54 10.07
N PRO A 134 -0.72 13.40 11.41
CA PRO A 134 -0.39 12.15 12.08
C PRO A 134 -1.36 11.00 11.76
N GLN A 135 -2.66 11.30 11.69
CA GLN A 135 -3.74 10.37 11.34
C GLN A 135 -3.53 9.67 9.98
N VAL A 136 -2.82 10.31 9.05
CA VAL A 136 -2.52 9.72 7.74
C VAL A 136 -1.64 8.47 7.92
N GLY A 137 -0.69 8.50 8.85
CA GLY A 137 0.17 7.35 9.14
C GLY A 137 -0.55 6.19 9.81
N GLU A 138 -1.68 6.44 10.48
CA GLU A 138 -2.45 5.39 11.16
C GLU A 138 -3.24 4.56 10.15
N ILE A 139 -3.86 5.24 9.18
CA ILE A 139 -4.68 4.66 8.11
C ILE A 139 -3.82 4.10 6.97
N SER A 140 -2.73 4.78 6.60
CA SER A 140 -2.04 4.46 5.34
C SER A 140 -1.29 3.14 5.38
N GLY A 141 -1.43 2.37 4.29
CA GLY A 141 -0.73 1.12 4.05
C GLY A 141 -1.67 -0.01 3.65
N ARG A 142 -1.12 -1.22 3.70
CA ARG A 142 -1.84 -2.46 3.43
C ARG A 142 -2.54 -3.01 4.68
N TRP A 143 -3.79 -3.44 4.49
CA TRP A 143 -4.64 -4.05 5.50
C TRP A 143 -5.09 -5.42 5.02
N SER A 144 -5.00 -6.42 5.90
CA SER A 144 -5.55 -7.77 5.66
C SER A 144 -6.93 -7.84 6.27
N CYS A 145 -7.94 -8.04 5.43
CA CYS A 145 -9.34 -8.00 5.77
C CYS A 145 -9.95 -9.40 5.71
N GLU A 146 -10.73 -9.72 6.73
CA GLU A 146 -11.62 -10.87 6.83
C GLU A 146 -13.04 -10.34 6.81
N ALA A 147 -13.83 -10.72 5.81
CA ALA A 147 -15.23 -10.36 5.68
C ALA A 147 -16.09 -11.61 5.92
N THR A 148 -17.00 -11.55 6.88
CA THR A 148 -17.95 -12.61 7.21
C THR A 148 -19.32 -12.23 6.69
N HIS A 149 -19.91 -13.08 5.87
CA HIS A 149 -21.27 -12.98 5.35
C HIS A 149 -22.30 -13.39 6.40
N HIS A 150 -23.56 -12.98 6.25
CA HIS A 150 -24.65 -13.38 7.13
C HIS A 150 -24.86 -14.91 7.19
N ASP A 151 -24.55 -15.62 6.11
CA ASP A 151 -24.63 -17.09 6.04
C ASP A 151 -23.43 -17.80 6.72
N GLY A 152 -22.43 -17.04 7.18
CA GLY A 152 -21.21 -17.53 7.81
C GLY A 152 -20.06 -17.81 6.84
N THR A 153 -20.24 -17.59 5.53
CA THR A 153 -19.15 -17.64 4.55
C THR A 153 -18.12 -16.54 4.86
N ILE A 154 -16.84 -16.82 4.60
CA ILE A 154 -15.73 -15.91 4.92
C ILE A 154 -14.89 -15.66 3.67
N ASP A 155 -14.68 -14.38 3.37
CA ASP A 155 -13.77 -13.90 2.34
C ASP A 155 -12.54 -13.23 2.94
N PHE A 156 -11.41 -13.43 2.28
CA PHE A 156 -10.14 -12.79 2.62
C PHE A 156 -9.68 -11.90 1.48
N LEU A 157 -9.34 -10.65 1.80
CA LEU A 157 -8.92 -9.65 0.82
C LEU A 157 -7.96 -8.65 1.46
N HIS A 158 -7.20 -7.92 0.64
CA HIS A 158 -6.37 -6.83 1.12
C HIS A 158 -6.81 -5.48 0.55
N TRP A 159 -6.69 -4.45 1.38
CA TRP A 159 -6.82 -3.06 0.95
C TRP A 159 -5.46 -2.38 1.03
N GLU A 160 -5.16 -1.57 0.03
CA GLU A 160 -4.02 -0.67 0.01
C GLU A 160 -4.56 0.75 -0.03
N ILE A 161 -4.60 1.41 1.14
CA ILE A 161 -5.28 2.70 1.31
C ILE A 161 -4.38 3.76 1.90
N THR A 162 -4.73 5.02 1.66
CA THR A 162 -4.10 6.21 2.25
C THR A 162 -5.15 7.29 2.47
N LEU A 163 -4.80 8.29 3.27
CA LEU A 163 -5.67 9.41 3.61
C LEU A 163 -5.12 10.71 3.01
N VAL A 164 -5.99 11.44 2.31
CA VAL A 164 -5.71 12.79 1.78
C VAL A 164 -6.78 13.73 2.29
N GLY A 165 -6.43 14.56 3.28
CA GLY A 165 -7.41 15.31 4.06
C GLY A 165 -8.30 14.36 4.85
N HIS A 166 -9.60 14.32 4.52
CA HIS A 166 -10.56 13.36 5.08
C HIS A 166 -10.95 12.24 4.11
N THR A 167 -10.40 12.27 2.89
CA THR A 167 -10.76 11.30 1.85
C THR A 167 -9.81 10.12 1.89
N ILE A 168 -10.36 8.91 1.97
CA ILE A 168 -9.59 7.69 1.77
C ILE A 168 -9.53 7.40 0.28
N VAL A 169 -8.33 7.15 -0.22
CA VAL A 169 -8.08 6.69 -1.59
C VAL A 169 -7.20 5.46 -1.54
N GLY A 170 -7.30 4.61 -2.55
CA GLY A 170 -6.57 3.36 -2.54
C GLY A 170 -7.07 2.39 -3.58
N ARG A 171 -6.65 1.14 -3.42
CA ARG A 171 -7.01 0.03 -4.28
C ARG A 171 -7.20 -1.24 -3.46
N PHE A 172 -7.88 -2.21 -4.06
CA PHE A 172 -7.86 -3.58 -3.57
C PHE A 172 -6.55 -4.26 -4.00
N ASP A 173 -6.25 -5.40 -3.39
CA ASP A 173 -5.10 -6.23 -3.72
C ASP A 173 -5.03 -6.53 -5.22
N GLN A 174 -3.91 -6.18 -5.85
CA GLN A 174 -3.72 -6.37 -7.28
C GLN A 174 -3.36 -7.82 -7.65
N ASP A 175 -2.99 -8.64 -6.66
CA ASP A 175 -2.55 -10.02 -6.84
C ASP A 175 -3.67 -11.06 -6.63
N THR A 176 -4.92 -10.62 -6.47
CA THR A 176 -6.08 -11.49 -6.20
C THR A 176 -7.22 -11.24 -7.19
N ASP A 177 -8.29 -12.04 -7.08
CA ASP A 177 -9.52 -11.84 -7.87
C ASP A 177 -10.20 -10.47 -7.62
N TYR A 178 -9.85 -9.80 -6.52
CA TYR A 178 -10.32 -8.45 -6.17
C TYR A 178 -9.60 -7.33 -6.92
N ARG A 179 -8.64 -7.61 -7.80
CA ARG A 179 -7.94 -6.57 -8.59
C ARG A 179 -8.87 -5.72 -9.46
N PHE A 180 -10.06 -6.25 -9.78
CA PHE A 180 -11.10 -5.57 -10.54
C PHE A 180 -12.07 -4.79 -9.66
N ALA A 181 -11.94 -4.88 -8.33
CA ALA A 181 -12.68 -4.04 -7.40
C ALA A 181 -12.01 -2.66 -7.30
N TRP A 182 -12.83 -1.63 -7.13
CA TRP A 182 -12.35 -0.26 -7.01
C TRP A 182 -13.06 0.48 -5.88
N ILE A 183 -12.30 1.29 -5.17
CA ILE A 183 -12.82 2.20 -4.14
C ILE A 183 -13.39 3.43 -4.86
N THR A 184 -14.72 3.53 -4.90
CA THR A 184 -15.47 4.60 -5.56
C THR A 184 -15.75 5.78 -4.64
N GLU A 185 -15.58 5.62 -3.33
CA GLU A 185 -15.56 6.70 -2.36
C GLU A 185 -14.93 6.22 -1.06
N GLY A 186 -14.26 7.11 -0.34
CA GLY A 186 -13.75 6.78 0.98
C GLY A 186 -13.65 8.00 1.86
N SER A 187 -14.02 7.88 3.13
CA SER A 187 -13.90 8.95 4.11
C SER A 187 -13.43 8.44 5.47
N PHE A 188 -12.62 9.25 6.14
CA PHE A 188 -12.21 9.06 7.52
C PHE A 188 -12.56 10.28 8.36
N HIS A 189 -13.43 10.06 9.35
CA HIS A 189 -13.79 11.00 10.38
C HIS A 189 -13.59 10.32 11.72
N ASP A 190 -12.37 10.42 12.24
CA ASP A 190 -11.89 9.67 13.41
C ASP A 190 -12.96 9.46 14.50
N PRO A 191 -13.26 8.21 14.89
CA PRO A 191 -12.64 6.95 14.43
C PRO A 191 -13.32 6.31 13.23
N LEU A 192 -14.34 6.94 12.65
CA LEU A 192 -15.24 6.32 11.69
C LEU A 192 -14.64 6.27 10.28
N ILE A 193 -14.81 5.11 9.64
CA ILE A 193 -14.46 4.87 8.24
C ILE A 193 -15.70 4.53 7.44
N LEU A 194 -15.76 5.06 6.23
CA LEU A 194 -16.70 4.69 5.18
C LEU A 194 -15.90 4.41 3.91
N LEU A 195 -16.16 3.27 3.27
CA LEU A 195 -15.69 2.96 1.92
C LEU A 195 -16.89 2.55 1.08
N ASN A 196 -17.04 3.15 -0.08
CA ASN A 196 -17.88 2.62 -1.14
C ASN A 196 -16.96 1.94 -2.15
N ALA A 197 -17.33 0.73 -2.55
CA ALA A 197 -16.59 -0.07 -3.50
C ALA A 197 -17.52 -0.61 -4.57
N GLU A 198 -16.97 -0.86 -5.74
CA GLU A 198 -17.67 -1.57 -6.81
C GLU A 198 -16.82 -2.75 -7.26
N TYR A 199 -17.48 -3.88 -7.53
CA TYR A 199 -16.87 -5.13 -7.96
C TYR A 199 -17.83 -5.85 -8.90
N ILE A 200 -17.42 -6.09 -10.15
CA ILE A 200 -18.23 -6.78 -11.18
C ILE A 200 -19.65 -6.20 -11.25
N ASP A 201 -19.75 -4.90 -11.52
CA ASP A 201 -21.00 -4.13 -11.63
C ASP A 201 -21.90 -4.12 -10.37
N ALA A 202 -21.44 -4.69 -9.25
CA ALA A 202 -22.11 -4.65 -7.97
C ALA A 202 -21.51 -3.59 -7.05
N GLN A 203 -22.36 -2.89 -6.28
CA GLN A 203 -21.94 -1.82 -5.39
C GLN A 203 -22.05 -2.22 -3.92
N TYR A 204 -21.01 -1.92 -3.17
CA TYR A 204 -20.88 -2.28 -1.77
C TYR A 204 -20.56 -1.05 -0.93
N GLN A 205 -21.09 -1.04 0.29
CA GLN A 205 -20.76 -0.04 1.29
C GLN A 205 -20.21 -0.71 2.54
N LEU A 206 -19.00 -0.31 2.92
CA LEU A 206 -18.32 -0.75 4.12
C LEU A 206 -18.30 0.42 5.12
N ARG A 207 -18.82 0.19 6.31
CA ARG A 207 -18.81 1.14 7.43
C ARG A 207 -18.07 0.51 8.58
N GLY A 208 -17.26 1.29 9.28
CA GLY A 208 -16.55 0.77 10.44
C GLY A 208 -15.91 1.85 11.29
N LYS A 209 -14.99 1.41 12.14
CA LYS A 209 -14.19 2.28 13.01
C LYS A 209 -12.77 1.76 13.15
N LEU A 210 -11.83 2.67 13.39
CA LEU A 210 -10.49 2.38 13.87
C LEU A 210 -10.53 2.22 15.39
N SER A 211 -10.11 1.06 15.90
CA SER A 211 -10.05 0.75 17.33
C SER A 211 -8.80 -0.06 17.63
N GLU A 212 -7.97 0.40 18.55
CA GLU A 212 -6.74 -0.30 18.99
C GLU A 212 -5.79 -0.68 17.83
N GLY A 213 -5.77 0.11 16.76
CA GLY A 213 -4.93 -0.14 15.58
C GLY A 213 -5.50 -1.14 14.58
N PHE A 214 -6.72 -1.63 14.81
CA PHE A 214 -7.50 -2.47 13.91
C PHE A 214 -8.68 -1.71 13.33
N LEU A 215 -9.12 -2.09 12.14
CA LEU A 215 -10.37 -1.61 11.58
C LEU A 215 -11.42 -2.71 11.72
N GLU A 216 -12.64 -2.36 12.10
CA GLU A 216 -13.75 -3.31 12.17
C GLU A 216 -15.06 -2.64 11.80
N GLY A 217 -16.01 -3.43 11.29
CA GLY A 217 -17.29 -2.87 10.88
C GLY A 217 -18.24 -3.84 10.21
N THR A 218 -19.16 -3.27 9.44
CA THR A 218 -20.13 -3.99 8.61
C THR A 218 -19.96 -3.62 7.15
N TRP A 219 -20.33 -4.56 6.29
CA TRP A 219 -20.45 -4.32 4.86
C TRP A 219 -21.87 -4.72 4.43
N ARG A 220 -22.34 -4.10 3.35
CA ARG A 220 -23.60 -4.46 2.70
C ARG A 220 -23.47 -4.27 1.21
N HIS A 221 -24.14 -5.11 0.45
CA HIS A 221 -24.44 -4.83 -0.93
C HIS A 221 -25.55 -3.76 -0.99
N LEU A 222 -25.52 -2.90 -2.01
CA LEU A 222 -26.43 -1.74 -2.09
C LEU A 222 -27.74 -2.06 -2.81
N GLU A 223 -27.81 -3.15 -3.57
CA GLU A 223 -28.96 -3.50 -4.41
C GLU A 223 -29.73 -4.74 -3.92
N ASP A 224 -29.22 -5.46 -2.93
CA ASP A 224 -29.90 -6.59 -2.29
C ASP A 224 -29.64 -6.61 -0.77
N ASP A 225 -30.15 -7.65 -0.11
CA ASP A 225 -30.06 -7.84 1.35
C ASP A 225 -28.76 -8.56 1.79
N ASP A 226 -27.77 -8.69 0.89
CA ASP A 226 -26.49 -9.30 1.24
C ASP A 226 -25.62 -8.36 2.09
N GLY A 227 -24.83 -8.96 2.97
CA GLY A 227 -23.99 -8.22 3.90
C GLY A 227 -23.40 -9.06 5.03
N GLY A 228 -22.73 -8.35 5.93
CA GLY A 228 -22.22 -8.94 7.14
C GLY A 228 -21.21 -8.05 7.85
N THR A 229 -20.23 -8.68 8.50
CA THR A 229 -19.21 -8.01 9.29
C THR A 229 -17.85 -8.12 8.63
N TRP A 230 -16.93 -7.22 8.98
CA TRP A 230 -15.54 -7.35 8.57
C TRP A 230 -14.59 -6.87 9.66
N GLN A 231 -13.38 -7.41 9.65
CA GLN A 231 -12.26 -6.95 10.46
C GLN A 231 -11.01 -6.87 9.60
N ALA A 232 -10.23 -5.81 9.76
CA ALA A 232 -8.98 -5.64 9.05
C ALA A 232 -7.82 -5.32 9.99
N LYS A 233 -6.72 -6.05 9.81
CA LYS A 233 -5.47 -5.90 10.56
C LYS A 233 -4.42 -5.25 9.68
N PRO A 234 -3.61 -4.31 10.20
CA PRO A 234 -2.54 -3.73 9.41
C PRO A 234 -1.51 -4.82 9.09
N VAL A 235 -1.08 -4.89 7.84
CA VAL A 235 0.03 -5.76 7.46
C VAL A 235 1.33 -5.10 7.93
N SER A 236 2.08 -5.82 8.75
CA SER A 236 3.31 -5.30 9.34
C SER A 236 4.34 -5.03 8.26
N PHE A 237 4.94 -3.84 8.31
CA PHE A 237 6.04 -3.47 7.43
C PHE A 237 7.29 -3.18 8.26
N ASN A 238 8.31 -4.01 8.07
CA ASN A 238 9.60 -3.85 8.74
C ASN A 238 10.61 -3.25 7.78
N MET A 239 11.07 -2.04 8.07
CA MET A 239 12.13 -1.38 7.34
C MET A 239 13.27 -1.03 8.30
N SER A 240 14.49 -1.35 7.87
CA SER A 240 15.70 -0.83 8.51
C SER A 240 16.10 0.48 7.83
N VAL A 241 16.17 1.56 8.61
CA VAL A 241 16.65 2.86 8.15
C VAL A 241 18.06 3.05 8.68
N ASP A 242 18.99 3.44 7.80
CA ASP A 242 20.35 3.78 8.20
C ASP A 242 20.30 4.95 9.22
N PRO A 243 20.88 4.80 10.42
CA PRO A 243 20.89 5.85 11.45
C PRO A 243 21.63 7.12 11.01
N LEU A 244 22.37 7.10 9.90
CA LEU A 244 23.03 8.26 9.30
C LEU A 244 22.08 9.11 8.44
N LEU A 245 20.83 8.69 8.22
CA LEU A 245 19.85 9.45 7.45
C LEU A 245 18.95 10.30 8.36
N ASP A 246 18.74 11.55 7.96
CA ASP A 246 17.77 12.47 8.58
C ASP A 246 16.48 12.50 7.75
N THR A 247 15.34 12.85 8.37
CA THR A 247 14.10 13.11 7.62
C THR A 247 13.98 14.58 7.26
N ALA A 248 13.61 14.88 6.02
CA ALA A 248 13.33 16.22 5.54
C ALA A 248 11.98 16.29 4.81
N THR A 249 11.36 17.47 4.82
CA THR A 249 10.11 17.71 4.11
C THR A 249 10.36 17.89 2.62
N LEU A 250 9.55 17.24 1.79
CA LEU A 250 9.47 17.48 0.36
C LEU A 250 8.30 18.43 0.08
N PHE A 251 8.61 19.59 -0.47
CA PHE A 251 7.65 20.61 -0.88
C PHE A 251 7.39 20.53 -2.37
N VAL A 252 6.16 20.88 -2.77
CA VAL A 252 5.80 21.16 -4.17
C VAL A 252 5.29 22.59 -4.29
N TYR A 253 5.62 23.26 -5.38
CA TYR A 253 5.19 24.62 -5.66
C TYR A 253 5.01 24.80 -7.16
N GLU A 254 4.32 25.86 -7.56
CA GLU A 254 4.25 26.29 -8.95
C GLU A 254 5.39 27.26 -9.23
N ASP A 255 6.21 26.97 -10.23
CA ASP A 255 7.28 27.84 -10.66
C ASP A 255 6.72 29.07 -11.37
N ALA A 256 7.10 30.26 -10.92
CA ALA A 256 6.49 31.52 -11.35
C ALA A 256 6.75 31.87 -12.83
N LEU A 257 7.79 31.31 -13.45
CA LEU A 257 8.15 31.60 -14.84
C LEU A 257 7.52 30.60 -15.80
N SER A 258 7.59 29.31 -15.45
CA SER A 258 7.14 28.22 -16.32
C SER A 258 5.70 27.80 -16.06
N HIS A 259 5.08 28.20 -14.94
CA HIS A 259 3.79 27.68 -14.45
C HIS A 259 3.76 26.15 -14.27
N GLN A 260 4.93 25.52 -14.27
CA GLN A 260 5.08 24.09 -14.06
C GLN A 260 5.21 23.81 -12.57
N GLN A 261 4.83 22.60 -12.15
CA GLN A 261 5.10 22.20 -10.78
C GLN A 261 6.58 21.84 -10.64
N ALA A 262 7.20 22.38 -9.60
CA ALA A 262 8.55 22.03 -9.18
C ALA A 262 8.52 21.53 -7.73
N TRP A 263 9.62 20.93 -7.29
CA TRP A 263 9.76 20.34 -5.97
C TRP A 263 11.10 20.69 -5.33
N GLN A 264 11.14 20.63 -4.01
CA GLN A 264 12.34 20.92 -3.23
C GLN A 264 12.29 20.18 -1.89
N VAL A 265 13.43 19.60 -1.50
CA VAL A 265 13.62 19.03 -0.16
C VAL A 265 14.23 20.08 0.76
N GLY A 266 13.76 20.17 1.99
CA GLY A 266 14.32 21.08 3.01
C GLY A 266 13.53 22.38 3.16
N ASP A 267 14.20 23.53 3.28
CA ASP A 267 13.55 24.78 3.73
C ASP A 267 12.58 25.39 2.68
N PRO A 268 11.30 25.64 3.04
CA PRO A 268 10.29 26.23 2.16
C PRO A 268 10.43 27.74 1.91
N GLN A 269 11.29 28.46 2.65
CA GLN A 269 11.31 29.94 2.70
C GLN A 269 11.46 30.64 1.34
N ALA A 270 11.85 29.92 0.29
CA ALA A 270 12.02 30.50 -1.03
C ALA A 270 10.72 30.61 -1.88
N LYS A 271 9.64 29.81 -1.68
CA LYS A 271 8.67 29.59 -2.79
C LYS A 271 7.17 29.37 -2.49
N ASN A 272 6.61 29.69 -1.31
CA ASN A 272 5.17 29.45 -1.00
C ASN A 272 4.68 28.01 -1.33
N GLY A 273 5.54 27.01 -1.16
CA GLY A 273 5.22 25.62 -1.50
C GLY A 273 4.31 24.94 -0.48
N SER A 274 3.53 23.96 -0.95
CA SER A 274 2.77 23.07 -0.09
C SER A 274 3.59 21.84 0.28
N VAL A 275 3.41 21.36 1.52
CA VAL A 275 4.04 20.12 1.99
C VAL A 275 3.44 18.94 1.25
N LEU A 276 4.27 18.18 0.54
CA LEU A 276 3.84 16.95 -0.12
C LEU A 276 3.97 15.75 0.82
N CYS A 277 5.15 15.55 1.39
CA CYS A 277 5.49 14.42 2.26
C CYS A 277 6.80 14.67 3.00
N ARG A 278 7.29 13.66 3.73
CA ARG A 278 8.65 13.62 4.29
C ARG A 278 9.44 12.46 3.68
N VAL A 279 10.71 12.71 3.40
CA VAL A 279 11.66 11.79 2.75
C VAL A 279 12.95 11.73 3.57
N TRP A 280 13.85 10.81 3.24
CA TRP A 280 15.15 10.70 3.92
C TRP A 280 16.25 11.37 3.12
N ILE A 281 17.16 12.05 3.81
CA ILE A 281 18.33 12.70 3.24
C ILE A 281 19.58 12.27 4.02
N PRO A 282 20.79 12.35 3.41
CA PRO A 282 22.02 12.19 4.17
C PRO A 282 22.05 13.13 5.37
N GLY A 283 22.26 12.57 6.56
CA GLY A 283 22.26 13.34 7.78
C GLY A 283 23.44 14.30 7.87
N THR A 284 23.29 15.33 8.69
CA THR A 284 24.32 16.39 8.86
C THR A 284 25.70 15.85 9.23
N ARG A 285 25.77 14.72 9.94
CA ARG A 285 27.03 14.02 10.31
C ARG A 285 27.76 13.40 9.12
N TYR A 286 27.08 13.16 8.01
CA TYR A 286 27.68 12.63 6.78
C TYR A 286 28.55 13.67 6.07
N ARG A 287 28.23 14.97 6.20
CA ARG A 287 28.97 16.07 5.53
C ARG A 287 30.43 16.20 5.98
N HIS A 288 30.77 15.76 7.19
CA HIS A 288 32.14 15.87 7.70
C HIS A 288 33.13 14.83 7.17
N LYS A 289 32.66 13.76 6.49
CA LYS A 289 33.55 12.68 6.03
C LYS A 289 34.00 12.78 4.57
N THR A 290 33.46 13.73 3.81
CA THR A 290 33.80 13.90 2.38
C THR A 290 34.69 15.12 2.10
N ASP A 291 35.06 15.87 3.14
CA ASP A 291 35.87 17.08 3.05
C ASP A 291 37.29 16.90 3.63
N GLU A 292 37.75 15.65 3.80
CA GLU A 292 39.15 15.27 4.08
C GLU A 292 39.70 14.39 2.95
#